data_AF-A0A377ZG19-F1
#
_entry.id   AF-A0A377ZG19-F1
#
_cell.length_a   1.000
_cell.length_b   1.000
_cell.length_c   1.000
_cell.angle_alpha   90.00
_cell.angle_beta   90.00
_cell.angle_gamma   90.00
#
_symmetry.space_group_name_H-M   'P 1'
#
loop_
_entity.id
_entity.type
_entity.pdbx_description
1 polymer ?
#
loop_
_entity_poly.entity_id
_entity_poly.type
_entity_poly.pdbx_seq_one_letter_code
_entity_poly.pdbx_strand_id
1 'polypeptide(L)'
;MGTFDYAAQFPNSPNLKIFGIGKKEITVKELSEKWLDLKRMEICANALDRYESVVRNMLLRIGGNKLSSSVTREDLLYVRKDMLSGGKGDRT
;
A
#
# COMPACT_ATOMS: atom_id res chain seq x y z
N MET A 1 11.75 36.25 -7.82
CA MET A 1 12.20 34.95 -7.30
C MET A 1 11.76 33.90 -8.30
N GLY A 2 12.69 33.35 -9.08
CA GLY A 2 12.37 32.42 -10.17
C GLY A 2 12.13 31.01 -9.64
N THR A 3 11.01 30.39 -10.02
CA THR A 3 10.72 28.98 -9.75
C THR A 3 11.66 28.12 -10.58
N PHE A 4 12.55 27.39 -9.92
CA PHE A 4 13.46 26.46 -10.56
C PHE A 4 12.76 25.11 -10.75
N ASP A 5 12.27 24.85 -11.96
CA ASP A 5 11.63 23.59 -12.31
C ASP A 5 12.67 22.58 -12.82
N TYR A 6 13.13 21.72 -11.91
CA TYR A 6 14.12 20.68 -12.17
C TYR A 6 13.69 19.71 -13.29
N ALA A 7 12.38 19.46 -13.42
CA ALA A 7 11.83 18.53 -14.40
C ALA A 7 11.85 19.10 -15.82
N ALA A 8 11.57 20.40 -15.97
CA ALA A 8 11.65 21.08 -17.25
C ALA A 8 13.09 21.22 -17.76
N GLN A 9 14.06 21.33 -16.86
CA GLN A 9 15.44 21.63 -17.22
C GLN A 9 16.30 20.38 -17.50
N PHE A 10 15.94 19.23 -16.92
CA PHE A 10 16.66 17.96 -17.12
C PHE A 10 15.72 16.79 -17.41
N PRO A 11 15.01 16.80 -18.56
CA PRO A 11 13.98 15.80 -18.90
C PRO A 11 14.51 14.36 -18.99
N ASN A 12 15.82 14.18 -19.24
CA ASN A 12 16.46 12.87 -19.39
C ASN A 12 17.39 12.50 -18.22
N SER A 13 17.36 13.21 -17.09
CA SER A 13 18.28 12.90 -15.98
C SER A 13 17.93 11.57 -15.28
N PRO A 14 18.93 10.75 -14.90
CA PRO A 14 18.70 9.55 -14.09
C PRO A 14 18.03 9.84 -12.74
N ASN A 15 18.30 11.03 -12.19
CA ASN A 15 17.78 11.49 -10.90
C ASN A 15 16.28 11.84 -10.93
N LEU A 16 15.68 12.03 -12.11
CA LEU A 16 14.23 12.20 -12.28
C LEU A 16 13.44 10.95 -11.82
N LYS A 17 14.04 9.76 -12.03
CA LYS A 17 13.48 8.48 -11.56
C LYS A 17 13.59 8.33 -10.04
N ILE A 18 14.59 8.97 -9.43
CA ILE A 18 14.82 8.94 -7.98
C ILE A 18 13.82 9.85 -7.26
N PHE A 19 13.50 11.01 -7.84
CA PHE A 19 12.73 12.06 -7.15
C PHE A 19 11.23 12.13 -7.45
N GLY A 20 10.68 11.60 -8.56
CA GLY A 20 9.22 11.79 -8.71
C GLY A 20 8.46 11.34 -9.94
N ILE A 21 9.05 10.66 -10.93
CA ILE A 21 8.30 10.37 -12.19
C ILE A 21 8.03 8.86 -12.40
N GLY A 22 8.15 8.05 -11.34
CA GLY A 22 8.00 6.59 -11.45
C GLY A 22 7.26 5.89 -10.33
N LYS A 23 6.73 6.61 -9.34
CA LYS A 23 5.84 5.98 -8.36
C LYS A 23 4.51 5.75 -9.07
N LYS A 24 4.34 4.58 -9.69
CA LYS A 24 3.01 4.09 -10.09
C LYS A 24 2.12 4.30 -8.88
N GLU A 25 1.16 5.22 -9.00
CA GLU A 25 0.12 5.45 -8.03
C GLU A 25 -0.71 4.18 -7.95
N ILE A 26 -0.23 3.21 -7.17
CA ILE A 26 -0.87 1.93 -6.98
C ILE A 26 -1.57 1.97 -5.63
N THR A 27 -2.85 1.66 -5.67
CA THR A 27 -3.65 1.53 -4.45
C THR A 27 -3.24 0.28 -3.68
N VAL A 28 -3.54 0.26 -2.37
CA VAL A 28 -3.28 -0.92 -1.54
C VAL A 28 -4.03 -2.14 -2.08
N LYS A 29 -5.24 -1.95 -2.62
CA LYS A 29 -6.03 -3.01 -3.26
C LYS A 29 -5.30 -3.62 -4.44
N GLU A 30 -4.92 -2.82 -5.44
CA GLU A 30 -4.24 -3.31 -6.64
C GLU A 30 -2.88 -3.96 -6.32
N LEU A 31 -2.17 -3.44 -5.32
CA LEU A 31 -0.92 -4.04 -4.85
C LEU A 31 -1.17 -5.43 -4.27
N SER A 32 -2.21 -5.57 -3.46
CA SER A 32 -2.56 -6.84 -2.82
C SER A 32 -3.03 -7.90 -3.82
N GLU A 33 -3.78 -7.50 -4.85
CA GLU A 33 -4.23 -8.39 -5.93
C GLU A 33 -3.05 -8.91 -6.75
N LYS A 34 -2.12 -8.02 -7.14
CA LYS A 34 -0.89 -8.42 -7.85
C LYS A 34 -0.04 -9.37 -7.01
N TRP A 35 0.08 -9.11 -5.71
CA TRP A 35 0.84 -9.97 -4.81
C TRP A 35 0.19 -11.36 -4.66
N LEU A 36 -1.13 -11.44 -4.56
CA LEU A 36 -1.87 -12.71 -4.50
C LEU A 36 -1.74 -13.50 -5.80
N ASP A 37 -1.78 -12.84 -6.96
CA ASP A 37 -1.61 -13.48 -8.26
C ASP A 37 -0.20 -14.09 -8.42
N LEU A 38 0.83 -13.34 -8.02
CA LEU A 38 2.20 -13.87 -7.97
C LEU A 38 2.32 -15.04 -7.00
N LYS A 39 1.70 -14.94 -5.82
CA LYS A 39 1.73 -16.02 -4.83
C LYS A 39 0.96 -17.27 -5.23
N ARG A 40 -0.06 -17.15 -6.08
CA ARG A 40 -0.85 -18.30 -6.57
C ARG A 40 0.03 -19.38 -7.19
N MET A 41 1.12 -19.00 -7.85
CA MET A 41 2.06 -19.94 -8.47
C MET A 41 2.97 -20.66 -7.47
N GLU A 42 3.11 -20.12 -6.26
CA GLU A 42 4.07 -20.61 -5.25
C GLU A 42 3.42 -21.48 -4.17
N ILE A 43 2.10 -21.41 -3.99
CA ILE A 43 1.40 -22.08 -2.89
C ILE A 43 0.15 -22.83 -3.36
N CYS A 44 -0.26 -23.84 -2.58
CA CYS A 44 -1.48 -24.59 -2.84
C CYS A 44 -2.75 -23.74 -2.61
N ALA A 45 -3.85 -24.13 -3.25
CA ALA A 45 -5.14 -23.40 -3.19
C ALA A 45 -5.60 -23.13 -1.74
N ASN A 46 -5.54 -24.13 -0.86
CA ASN A 46 -5.94 -23.99 0.54
C ASN A 46 -5.08 -22.97 1.34
N ALA A 47 -3.81 -22.81 0.96
CA ALA A 47 -2.96 -21.78 1.57
C ALA A 47 -3.34 -20.41 1.02
N LEU A 48 -3.55 -20.31 -0.30
CA LEU A 48 -3.98 -19.08 -0.96
C LEU A 48 -5.29 -18.54 -0.41
N ASP A 49 -6.31 -19.39 -0.21
CA ASP A 49 -7.60 -18.99 0.36
C ASP A 49 -7.45 -18.31 1.73
N ARG A 50 -6.52 -18.79 2.55
CA ARG A 50 -6.21 -18.16 3.85
C ARG A 50 -5.56 -16.79 3.67
N TYR A 51 -4.62 -16.66 2.74
CA TYR A 51 -4.01 -15.37 2.42
C TYR A 51 -5.04 -14.38 1.88
N GLU A 52 -5.91 -14.80 0.97
CA GLU A 52 -6.99 -13.95 0.44
C GLU A 52 -7.90 -13.47 1.57
N SER A 53 -8.26 -14.35 2.52
CA SER A 53 -9.08 -13.97 3.67
C SER A 53 -8.39 -12.92 4.56
N VAL A 54 -7.09 -13.08 4.83
CA VAL A 54 -6.32 -12.10 5.60
C VAL A 54 -6.23 -10.78 4.86
N VAL A 55 -5.90 -10.80 3.57
CA VAL A 55 -5.81 -9.60 2.72
C VAL A 55 -7.14 -8.84 2.70
N ARG A 56 -8.28 -9.54 2.51
CA ARG A 56 -9.60 -8.92 2.57
C ARG A 56 -9.85 -8.22 3.90
N ASN A 57 -9.51 -8.86 5.03
CA ASN A 57 -9.68 -8.24 6.35
C ASN A 57 -8.80 -6.99 6.52
N MET A 58 -7.56 -7.05 6.05
CA MET A 58 -6.63 -5.91 6.12
C MET A 58 -7.05 -4.75 5.21
N LEU A 59 -7.58 -5.03 4.02
CA LEU A 59 -8.06 -4.00 3.09
C LEU A 59 -9.24 -3.21 3.66
N LEU A 60 -10.13 -3.88 4.40
CA LEU A 60 -11.25 -3.21 5.10
C LEU A 60 -10.76 -2.23 6.17
N ARG A 61 -9.61 -2.50 6.80
CA ARG A 61 -9.06 -1.72 7.92
C ARG A 61 -8.13 -0.60 7.47
N ILE A 62 -7.29 -0.84 6.47
CA ILE A 62 -6.33 0.14 5.93
C ILE A 62 -7.00 1.10 4.92
N GLY A 63 -8.03 0.61 4.23
CA GLY A 63 -8.71 1.31 3.14
C GLY A 63 -8.08 0.97 1.78
N GLY A 64 -8.73 0.10 1.00
CA GLY A 64 -8.20 -0.40 -0.28
C GLY A 64 -7.93 0.67 -1.33
N ASN A 65 -8.67 1.79 -1.32
CA ASN A 65 -8.50 2.91 -2.26
C ASN A 65 -7.34 3.85 -1.88
N LYS A 66 -6.74 3.67 -0.70
CA LYS A 66 -5.59 4.47 -0.26
C LYS A 66 -4.39 4.13 -1.16
N LEU A 67 -3.57 5.13 -1.48
CA LEU A 67 -2.32 4.90 -2.20
C LEU A 67 -1.35 4.14 -1.30
N SER A 68 -0.70 3.11 -1.84
CA SER A 68 0.30 2.33 -1.11
C SER A 68 1.44 3.19 -0.54
N SER A 69 1.81 4.25 -1.24
CA SER A 69 2.82 5.24 -0.83
C SER A 69 2.42 6.07 0.40
N SER A 70 1.11 6.17 0.69
CA SER A 70 0.57 6.93 1.81
C SER A 70 0.35 6.09 3.07
N VAL A 71 0.52 4.77 3.00
CA VAL A 71 0.41 3.89 4.17
C VAL A 71 1.70 3.99 4.97
N THR A 72 1.58 4.48 6.20
CA THR A 72 2.70 4.58 7.14
C THR A 72 2.75 3.37 8.07
N ARG A 73 3.88 3.19 8.77
CA ARG A 73 3.99 2.17 9.82
C ARG A 73 3.00 2.42 10.97
N GLU A 74 2.71 3.69 11.27
CA GLU A 74 1.80 4.06 12.34
C GLU A 74 0.36 3.60 12.04
N ASP A 75 -0.11 3.77 10.80
CA ASP A 75 -1.40 3.24 10.34
C ASP A 75 -1.53 1.73 10.66
N LEU A 76 -0.47 0.95 10.39
CA LEU A 76 -0.46 -0.49 10.65
C LEU A 76 -0.48 -0.82 12.15
N LEU A 77 0.14 0.02 12.99
CA LEU A 77 0.11 -0.16 14.44
C LEU A 77 -1.27 0.15 15.02
N TYR A 78 -1.97 1.17 14.51
CA TYR A 78 -3.36 1.44 14.88
C TYR A 78 -4.28 0.28 14.48
N VAL A 79 -4.13 -0.25 13.27
CA VAL A 79 -4.90 -1.43 12.81
C VAL A 79 -4.62 -2.63 13.72
N ARG A 80 -3.35 -2.89 14.07
CA ARG A 80 -2.99 -3.96 15.01
C ARG A 80 -3.60 -3.75 16.40
N LYS A 81 -3.54 -2.53 16.93
CA LYS A 81 -4.13 -2.17 18.23
C LYS A 81 -5.64 -2.44 18.22
N ASP A 82 -6.34 -2.03 17.17
CA ASP A 82 -7.78 -2.24 17.04
C ASP A 82 -8.14 -3.73 16.99
N MET A 83 -7.39 -4.53 16.22
CA MET A 83 -7.57 -5.99 16.14
C MET A 83 -7.37 -6.69 17.48
N LEU A 84 -6.39 -6.24 18.28
CA LEU A 84 -6.11 -6.81 19.60
C LEU A 84 -7.08 -6.32 20.69
N SER A 85 -7.63 -5.11 20.52
CA SER A 85 -8.52 -4.48 21.51
C SER A 85 -10.01 -4.79 21.29
N GLY A 86 -10.35 -5.55 20.24
CA GLY A 86 -11.72 -6.00 19.98
C GLY A 86 -12.72 -4.88 19.68
N GLY A 87 -12.28 -3.77 19.08
CA GLY A 87 -13.15 -2.64 18.73
C GLY A 87 -13.63 -1.79 19.92
N LYS A 88 -12.98 -1.90 21.09
CA LYS A 88 -13.33 -1.12 22.31
C LYS A 88 -12.44 0.10 22.56
N GLY A 89 -11.55 0.48 21.63
CA GLY A 89 -10.72 1.68 21.78
C GLY A 89 -11.32 2.88 21.06
N ASP A 90 -11.63 3.94 21.81
CA ASP A 90 -12.07 5.28 21.34
C ASP A 90 -13.46 5.40 20.68
N ARG A 91 -14.49 4.99 21.42
CA ARG A 91 -15.78 5.69 21.39
C ARG A 91 -16.06 6.30 22.76
N THR A 92 -15.28 7.31 23.13
CA THR A 92 -15.54 8.25 24.22
C THR A 92 -14.90 9.58 23.89
#